data_AF-A0A0Q4EMC9-F1
#
_entry.id   AF-A0A0Q4EMC9-F1
#
_cell.length_a   1.000
_cell.length_b   1.000
_cell.length_c   1.000
_cell.angle_alpha   90.00
_cell.angle_beta   90.00
_cell.angle_gamma   90.00
#
_symmetry.space_group_name_H-M   'P 1'
#
loop_
_entity.id
_entity.type
_entity.pdbx_description
1 polymer ?
#
loop_
_entity_poly.entity_id
_entity_poly.type
_entity_poly.pdbx_seq_one_letter_code
_entity_poly.pdbx_strand_id
1 'polypeptide(L)'
;MREWAYTGRFFDLEARDGTCELCGQQDLRYHFEIENPGTTSILLVGSECIKRFEITGVDEQGQHLDADGTGKLVDLHRRGLVEDARKQRVMTALLKLGQKVPNFDAWNFIDFVDDKGAFTPSQVAMIFWRMGSAGVEYRPTDWKVRMRRDSDLRQLRTMKPAAFKRVVAALTPAQQSRVAEIEANFAENGQSWR
;
A
#
# COMPACT_ATOMS: atom_id res chain seq x y z
N MET A 1 1.95 20.60 26.42
CA MET A 1 0.87 19.63 26.11
C MET A 1 1.27 18.24 26.59
N ARG A 2 1.45 18.03 27.90
CA ARG A 2 1.81 16.70 28.48
C ARG A 2 0.59 15.88 28.94
N GLU A 3 -0.60 16.35 28.60
CA GLU A 3 -1.86 15.80 29.12
C GLU A 3 -2.48 14.76 28.19
N TRP A 4 -2.00 14.62 26.96
CA TRP A 4 -2.57 13.70 25.97
C TRP A 4 -1.64 12.51 25.73
N ALA A 5 -2.21 11.33 25.60
CA ALA A 5 -1.52 10.08 25.32
C ALA A 5 -2.17 9.35 24.14
N TYR A 6 -1.35 8.83 23.22
CA TYR A 6 -1.83 7.97 22.14
C TYR A 6 -2.23 6.60 22.68
N THR A 7 -3.45 6.15 22.37
CA THR A 7 -4.03 4.93 22.94
C THR A 7 -3.72 3.67 22.14
N GLY A 8 -3.11 3.82 20.97
CA GLY A 8 -2.94 2.71 20.02
C GLY A 8 -4.17 2.49 19.12
N ARG A 9 -5.33 3.10 19.40
CA ARG A 9 -6.52 2.97 18.55
C ARG A 9 -6.43 3.87 17.32
N PHE A 10 -6.94 3.37 16.19
CA PHE A 10 -6.95 4.07 14.90
C PHE A 10 -8.12 3.60 14.03
N PHE A 11 -8.52 4.45 13.09
CA PHE A 11 -9.72 4.26 12.29
C PHE A 11 -9.48 4.67 10.82
N ASP A 12 -9.96 3.86 9.88
CA ASP A 12 -10.13 4.25 8.48
C ASP A 12 -11.58 4.71 8.28
N LEU A 13 -11.76 6.00 7.98
CA LEU A 13 -13.07 6.59 7.69
C LEU A 13 -13.59 6.24 6.31
N GLU A 14 -12.81 5.51 5.51
CA GLU A 14 -13.07 5.09 4.11
C GLU A 14 -13.09 6.26 3.10
N ALA A 15 -13.61 7.42 3.49
CA ALA A 15 -13.62 8.69 2.77
C ALA A 15 -12.66 9.71 3.40
N ARG A 16 -12.48 10.86 2.73
CA ARG A 16 -11.65 11.99 3.21
C ARG A 16 -12.55 13.09 3.75
N ASP A 17 -13.28 12.81 4.81
CA ASP A 17 -14.25 13.71 5.44
C ASP A 17 -13.96 13.95 6.93
N GLY A 18 -12.92 13.30 7.46
CA GLY A 18 -12.46 13.48 8.83
C GLY A 18 -11.86 14.87 9.08
N THR A 19 -12.09 15.36 10.29
CA THR A 19 -11.48 16.58 10.80
C THR A 19 -10.65 16.25 12.04
N CYS A 20 -9.42 16.75 12.09
CA CYS A 20 -8.56 16.61 13.25
C CYS A 20 -9.11 17.43 14.41
N GLU A 21 -9.45 16.80 15.53
CA GLU A 21 -10.01 17.50 16.68
C GLU A 21 -8.97 18.33 17.46
N LEU A 22 -7.67 18.19 17.15
CA LEU A 22 -6.60 18.96 17.77
C LEU A 22 -6.19 20.21 16.98
N CYS A 23 -6.18 20.15 15.65
CA CYS A 23 -5.73 21.26 14.80
C CYS A 23 -6.79 21.79 13.83
N GLY A 24 -7.96 21.16 13.75
CA GLY A 24 -9.04 21.53 12.84
C GLY A 24 -8.81 21.20 11.36
N GLN A 25 -7.69 20.53 11.01
CA GLN A 25 -7.42 20.14 9.63
C GLN A 25 -8.49 19.16 9.10
N GLN A 26 -9.08 19.50 7.97
CA GLN A 26 -10.10 18.71 7.27
C GLN A 26 -9.47 17.71 6.27
N ASP A 27 -10.32 16.95 5.59
CA ASP A 27 -9.96 15.96 4.55
C ASP A 27 -9.05 14.82 5.02
N LEU A 28 -9.17 14.46 6.31
CA LEU A 28 -8.52 13.29 6.88
C LEU A 28 -9.31 12.03 6.56
N ARG A 29 -8.62 10.98 6.13
CA ARG A 29 -9.20 9.63 6.02
C ARG A 29 -8.90 8.77 7.24
N TYR A 30 -7.76 9.00 7.87
CA TYR A 30 -7.28 8.17 8.98
C TYR A 30 -7.25 8.99 10.25
N HIS A 31 -7.91 8.49 11.28
CA HIS A 31 -7.92 9.07 12.61
C HIS A 31 -7.18 8.18 13.60
N PHE A 32 -6.51 8.82 14.54
CA PHE A 32 -5.74 8.22 15.60
C PHE A 32 -6.26 8.77 16.91
N GLU A 33 -6.54 7.88 17.84
CA GLU A 33 -7.16 8.27 19.10
C GLU A 33 -6.10 8.66 20.12
N ILE A 34 -6.28 9.82 20.71
CA ILE A 34 -5.53 10.27 21.87
C ILE A 34 -6.49 10.46 23.04
N GLU A 35 -6.04 10.17 24.25
CA GLU A 35 -6.82 10.36 25.46
C GLU A 35 -6.10 11.28 26.43
N ASN A 36 -6.84 11.96 27.29
CA ASN A 36 -6.29 12.66 28.43
C ASN A 36 -6.46 11.79 29.69
N PRO A 37 -5.38 11.19 30.24
CA PRO A 37 -5.49 10.29 31.39
C PRO A 37 -6.07 10.94 32.64
N GLY A 38 -5.97 12.28 32.77
CA GLY A 38 -6.49 13.02 33.91
C GLY A 38 -7.98 13.34 33.83
N THR A 39 -8.60 13.27 32.66
CA THR A 39 -10.01 13.66 32.46
C THR A 39 -10.85 12.62 31.70
N THR A 40 -10.24 11.53 31.21
CA THR A 40 -10.88 10.54 30.32
C THR A 40 -11.45 11.15 29.02
N SER A 41 -11.08 12.38 28.69
CA SER A 41 -11.43 13.01 27.41
C SER A 41 -10.71 12.29 26.28
N ILE A 42 -11.39 12.07 25.16
CA ILE A 42 -10.84 11.41 23.97
C ILE A 42 -10.91 12.40 22.80
N LEU A 43 -9.88 12.39 21.95
CA LEU A 43 -9.86 13.10 20.68
C LEU A 43 -9.39 12.19 19.55
N LEU A 44 -9.95 12.39 18.37
CA LEU A 44 -9.55 11.79 17.11
C LEU A 44 -8.74 12.80 16.30
N VAL A 45 -7.49 12.44 16.02
CA VAL A 45 -6.51 13.35 15.40
C VAL A 45 -5.84 12.74 14.18
N GLY A 46 -5.25 13.58 13.34
CA GLY A 46 -4.36 13.11 12.27
C GLY A 46 -3.01 12.65 12.81
N SER A 47 -2.37 11.70 12.12
CA SER A 47 -1.05 11.15 12.49
C SER A 47 0.04 12.21 12.67
N GLU A 48 -0.01 13.26 11.85
CA GLU A 48 0.97 14.35 11.92
C GLU A 48 0.83 15.19 13.19
N CYS A 49 -0.38 15.27 13.75
CA CYS A 49 -0.58 15.99 15.02
C CYS A 49 0.08 15.26 16.19
N ILE A 50 0.00 13.93 16.24
CA ILE A 50 0.68 13.15 17.29
C ILE A 50 2.18 13.44 17.26
N LYS A 51 2.80 13.43 16.08
CA LYS A 51 4.23 13.73 15.90
C LYS A 51 4.56 15.20 16.21
N ARG A 52 3.79 16.14 15.67
CA ARG A 52 4.04 17.58 15.81
C ARG A 52 3.93 18.07 17.26
N PHE A 53 3.01 17.51 18.02
CA PHE A 53 2.79 17.88 19.43
C PHE A 53 3.52 16.96 20.41
N GLU A 54 4.41 16.09 19.91
CA GLU A 54 5.24 15.18 20.72
C GLU A 54 4.41 14.35 21.71
N ILE A 55 3.24 13.89 21.25
CA ILE A 55 2.33 13.08 22.07
C ILE A 55 2.97 11.72 22.31
N THR A 56 3.13 11.35 23.58
CA THR A 56 3.59 10.04 24.03
C THR A 56 2.45 9.02 23.97
N GLY A 57 2.75 7.72 23.95
CA GLY A 57 1.73 6.68 23.86
C GLY A 57 2.12 5.42 24.60
N VAL A 58 1.28 4.41 24.47
CA VAL A 58 1.56 3.04 24.93
C VAL A 58 1.59 2.11 23.73
N ASP A 59 2.48 1.12 23.77
CA ASP A 59 2.50 0.05 22.78
C ASP A 59 1.53 -1.09 23.14
N GLU A 60 1.47 -2.11 22.28
CA GLU A 60 0.62 -3.29 22.48
C GLU A 60 0.97 -4.11 23.74
N GLN A 61 2.15 -3.90 24.31
CA GLN A 61 2.64 -4.56 25.53
C GLN A 61 2.38 -3.70 26.78
N GLY A 62 1.75 -2.54 26.62
CA GLY A 62 1.48 -1.57 27.68
C GLY A 62 2.72 -0.77 28.10
N GLN A 63 3.80 -0.78 27.31
CA GLN A 63 4.99 0.02 27.60
C GLN A 63 4.80 1.47 27.17
N HIS A 64 5.19 2.41 28.04
CA HIS A 64 5.20 3.82 27.70
C HIS A 64 6.31 4.12 26.69
N LEU A 65 5.92 4.77 25.59
CA LEU A 65 6.81 5.23 24.54
C LEU A 65 7.06 6.73 24.70
N ASP A 66 8.28 7.16 24.39
CA ASP A 66 8.58 8.57 24.17
C ASP A 66 7.94 9.06 22.85
N ALA A 67 8.12 10.35 22.54
CA ALA A 67 7.54 10.93 21.34
C ALA A 67 8.05 10.27 20.04
N ASP A 68 9.33 9.88 19.99
CA ASP A 68 9.92 9.21 18.83
C ASP A 68 9.34 7.79 18.64
N GLY A 69 9.29 7.00 19.71
CA GLY A 69 8.67 5.68 19.73
C GLY A 69 7.20 5.73 19.35
N THR A 70 6.46 6.70 19.88
CA THR A 70 5.04 6.91 19.55
C THR A 70 4.86 7.29 18.08
N GLY A 71 5.73 8.17 17.55
CA GLY A 71 5.73 8.53 16.14
C GLY A 71 5.94 7.32 15.23
N LYS A 72 6.88 6.43 15.58
CA LYS A 72 7.11 5.17 14.84
C LYS A 72 5.91 4.22 14.90
N LEU A 73 5.27 4.13 16.05
CA LEU A 73 4.07 3.30 16.24
C LEU A 73 2.90 3.81 15.40
N VAL A 74 2.64 5.13 15.40
CA VAL A 74 1.60 5.75 14.57
C VAL A 74 1.88 5.55 13.08
N ASP A 75 3.13 5.70 12.65
CA ASP A 75 3.49 5.43 11.26
C ASP A 75 3.28 3.94 10.91
N LEU A 76 3.50 3.01 11.84
CA LEU A 76 3.19 1.59 11.66
C LEU A 76 1.69 1.36 11.48
N HIS A 77 0.86 1.89 12.38
CA HIS A 77 -0.59 1.78 12.31
C HIS A 77 -1.15 2.38 11.02
N ARG A 78 -0.66 3.57 10.63
CA ARG A 78 -1.01 4.21 9.36
C ARG A 78 -0.64 3.34 8.16
N ARG A 79 0.54 2.73 8.16
CA ARG A 79 0.96 1.80 7.09
C ARG A 79 0.03 0.59 7.03
N GLY A 80 -0.38 0.05 8.18
CA GLY A 80 -1.37 -1.04 8.26
C GLY A 80 -2.68 -0.68 7.55
N LEU A 81 -3.30 0.45 7.92
CA LEU A 81 -4.54 0.92 7.30
C LEU A 81 -4.42 1.08 5.77
N VAL A 82 -3.32 1.68 5.30
CA VAL A 82 -3.08 1.86 3.86
C VAL A 82 -2.92 0.51 3.16
N GLU A 83 -2.22 -0.43 3.77
CA GLU A 83 -2.02 -1.78 3.22
C GLU A 83 -3.30 -2.60 3.18
N ASP A 84 -4.14 -2.51 4.20
CA ASP A 84 -5.43 -3.23 4.24
C ASP A 84 -6.40 -2.67 3.21
N ALA A 85 -6.50 -1.34 3.12
CA ALA A 85 -7.29 -0.69 2.06
C ALA A 85 -6.78 -1.07 0.65
N ARG A 86 -5.46 -1.20 0.48
CA ARG A 86 -4.85 -1.68 -0.78
C ARG A 86 -5.24 -3.12 -1.08
N LYS A 87 -5.10 -4.04 -0.11
CA LYS A 87 -5.47 -5.46 -0.27
C LYS A 87 -6.93 -5.61 -0.65
N GLN A 88 -7.82 -4.91 0.05
CA GLN A 88 -9.26 -4.85 -0.24
C GLN A 88 -9.52 -4.48 -1.70
N ARG A 89 -8.93 -3.39 -2.21
CA ARG A 89 -9.10 -2.98 -3.61
C ARG A 89 -8.62 -4.03 -4.61
N VAL A 90 -7.50 -4.69 -4.35
CA VAL A 90 -6.99 -5.79 -5.19
C VAL A 90 -7.95 -6.98 -5.20
N MET A 91 -8.41 -7.42 -4.02
CA MET A 91 -9.34 -8.55 -3.88
C MET A 91 -10.66 -8.25 -4.60
N THR A 92 -11.25 -7.06 -4.37
CA THR A 92 -12.48 -6.64 -5.04
C THR A 92 -12.31 -6.63 -6.57
N ALA A 93 -11.17 -6.15 -7.08
CA ALA A 93 -10.91 -6.14 -8.52
C ALA A 93 -10.77 -7.56 -9.09
N LEU A 94 -10.10 -8.48 -8.38
CA LEU A 94 -9.99 -9.89 -8.79
C LEU A 94 -11.36 -10.60 -8.82
N LEU A 95 -12.18 -10.40 -7.78
CA LEU A 95 -13.52 -10.99 -7.71
C LEU A 95 -14.43 -10.44 -8.82
N LYS A 96 -14.42 -9.12 -9.07
CA LYS A 96 -15.14 -8.49 -10.20
C LYS A 96 -14.68 -9.06 -11.54
N LEU A 97 -13.38 -9.33 -11.69
CA LEU A 97 -12.85 -9.94 -12.91
C LEU A 97 -13.35 -11.37 -13.08
N GLY A 98 -13.35 -12.18 -12.01
CA GLY A 98 -13.88 -13.55 -12.02
C GLY A 98 -15.36 -13.63 -12.38
N GLN A 99 -16.16 -12.62 -12.01
CA GLN A 99 -17.56 -12.52 -12.42
C GLN A 99 -17.73 -12.22 -13.92
N LYS A 100 -16.81 -11.47 -14.53
CA LYS A 100 -16.91 -11.02 -15.93
C LYS A 100 -16.20 -11.93 -16.94
N VAL A 101 -15.19 -12.69 -16.51
CA VAL A 101 -14.33 -13.48 -17.41
C VAL A 101 -14.52 -14.96 -17.11
N PRO A 102 -15.11 -15.74 -18.04
CA PRO A 102 -15.23 -17.19 -17.88
C PRO A 102 -13.88 -17.84 -17.63
N ASN A 103 -13.85 -18.86 -16.77
CA ASN A 103 -12.64 -19.62 -16.43
C ASN A 103 -11.50 -18.77 -15.84
N PHE A 104 -11.80 -17.61 -15.24
CA PHE A 104 -10.84 -16.87 -14.42
C PHE A 104 -11.03 -17.24 -12.95
N ASP A 105 -10.09 -17.99 -12.40
CA ASP A 105 -10.09 -18.36 -10.98
C ASP A 105 -9.47 -17.26 -10.13
N ALA A 106 -10.32 -16.37 -9.62
CA ALA A 106 -9.89 -15.26 -8.76
C ALA A 106 -9.24 -15.74 -7.45
N TRP A 107 -9.73 -16.85 -6.88
CA TRP A 107 -9.27 -17.37 -5.59
C TRP A 107 -7.83 -17.84 -5.65
N ASN A 108 -7.44 -18.53 -6.73
CA ASN A 108 -6.04 -18.91 -6.94
C ASN A 108 -5.07 -17.71 -6.92
N PHE A 109 -5.50 -16.53 -7.41
CA PHE A 109 -4.66 -15.33 -7.37
C PHE A 109 -4.62 -14.68 -5.99
N ILE A 110 -5.74 -14.72 -5.26
CA ILE A 110 -5.84 -14.25 -3.88
C ILE A 110 -4.93 -15.09 -2.99
N ASP A 111 -5.09 -16.42 -3.02
CA ASP A 111 -4.27 -17.36 -2.24
C ASP A 111 -2.78 -17.20 -2.57
N PHE A 112 -2.45 -17.04 -3.86
CA PHE A 112 -1.06 -16.83 -4.27
C PHE A 112 -0.47 -15.53 -3.70
N VAL A 113 -1.20 -14.41 -3.71
CA VAL A 113 -0.66 -13.14 -3.21
C VAL A 113 -0.65 -13.08 -1.68
N ASP A 114 -1.58 -13.76 -1.01
CA ASP A 114 -1.57 -13.88 0.45
C ASP A 114 -0.37 -14.71 0.93
N ASP A 115 -0.03 -15.80 0.23
CA ASP A 115 1.16 -16.62 0.53
C ASP A 115 2.48 -15.97 0.09
N LYS A 116 2.55 -15.40 -1.12
CA LYS A 116 3.81 -14.88 -1.69
C LYS A 116 4.03 -13.38 -1.44
N GLY A 117 3.03 -12.65 -0.98
CA GLY A 117 3.06 -11.21 -0.71
C GLY A 117 3.09 -10.30 -1.95
N ALA A 118 3.28 -10.84 -3.16
CA ALA A 118 3.35 -10.10 -4.41
C ALA A 118 3.08 -10.99 -5.64
N PHE A 119 2.55 -10.40 -6.71
CA PHE A 119 2.36 -11.06 -8.00
C PHE A 119 3.66 -11.12 -8.80
N THR A 120 3.77 -12.14 -9.64
CA THR A 120 4.81 -12.17 -10.69
C THR A 120 4.51 -11.15 -11.80
N PRO A 121 5.54 -10.66 -12.51
CA PRO A 121 5.33 -9.81 -13.69
C PRO A 121 4.31 -10.39 -14.68
N SER A 122 4.41 -11.69 -15.01
CA SER A 122 3.49 -12.33 -15.96
C SER A 122 2.04 -12.35 -15.48
N GLN A 123 1.80 -12.59 -14.18
CA GLN A 123 0.45 -12.52 -13.61
C GLN A 123 -0.12 -11.11 -13.74
N VAL A 124 0.65 -10.07 -13.39
CA VAL A 124 0.20 -8.67 -13.51
C VAL A 124 -0.14 -8.32 -14.94
N ALA A 125 0.73 -8.66 -15.89
CA ALA A 125 0.49 -8.38 -17.31
C ALA A 125 -0.81 -9.03 -17.82
N MET A 126 -1.04 -10.29 -17.47
CA MET A 126 -2.24 -11.04 -17.84
C MET A 126 -3.50 -10.46 -17.17
N ILE A 127 -3.45 -10.21 -15.86
CA ILE A 127 -4.59 -9.69 -15.10
C ILE A 127 -4.98 -8.32 -15.62
N PHE A 128 -4.03 -7.40 -15.81
CA PHE A 128 -4.33 -6.05 -16.32
C PHE A 128 -4.89 -6.08 -17.74
N TRP A 129 -4.42 -7.01 -18.58
CA TRP A 129 -5.00 -7.22 -19.90
C TRP A 129 -6.45 -7.72 -19.83
N ARG A 130 -6.75 -8.69 -18.96
CA ARG A 130 -8.12 -9.20 -18.75
C ARG A 130 -9.02 -8.11 -18.16
N MET A 131 -8.53 -7.34 -17.18
CA MET A 131 -9.27 -6.22 -16.59
C MET A 131 -9.61 -5.15 -17.62
N GLY A 132 -8.63 -4.74 -18.44
CA GLY A 132 -8.87 -3.78 -19.52
C GLY A 132 -9.87 -4.31 -20.56
N SER A 133 -9.79 -5.59 -20.91
CA SER A 133 -10.72 -6.22 -21.87
C SER A 133 -12.14 -6.37 -21.32
N ALA A 134 -12.29 -6.59 -20.02
CA ALA A 134 -13.59 -6.77 -19.35
C ALA A 134 -14.19 -5.45 -18.79
N GLY A 135 -13.50 -4.32 -18.96
CA GLY A 135 -13.90 -3.04 -18.37
C GLY A 135 -14.01 -3.13 -16.84
N VAL A 136 -13.06 -3.78 -16.19
CA VAL A 136 -12.93 -3.77 -14.73
C VAL A 136 -11.97 -2.65 -14.36
N GLU A 137 -12.44 -1.72 -13.54
CA GLU A 137 -11.60 -0.64 -13.01
C GLU A 137 -10.65 -1.16 -11.94
N TYR A 138 -9.42 -0.66 -11.95
CA TYR A 138 -8.39 -0.97 -10.97
C TYR A 138 -7.34 0.15 -10.95
N ARG A 139 -6.63 0.23 -9.83
CA ARG A 139 -5.49 1.14 -9.67
C ARG A 139 -4.19 0.34 -9.79
N PRO A 140 -3.34 0.57 -10.83
CA PRO A 140 -2.12 -0.19 -11.04
C PRO A 140 -1.18 -0.27 -9.83
N THR A 141 -1.00 0.85 -9.11
CA THR A 141 -0.08 0.93 -7.97
C THR A 141 -0.51 0.12 -6.75
N ASP A 142 -1.74 -0.40 -6.71
CA ASP A 142 -2.18 -1.29 -5.63
C ASP A 142 -1.62 -2.72 -5.79
N TRP A 143 -1.07 -3.07 -6.95
CA TRP A 143 -0.63 -4.41 -7.31
C TRP A 143 0.86 -4.57 -7.06
N LYS A 144 1.23 -5.21 -5.95
CA LYS A 144 2.63 -5.49 -5.64
C LYS A 144 3.23 -6.45 -6.65
N VAL A 145 4.31 -6.02 -7.31
CA VAL A 145 5.04 -6.82 -8.29
C VAL A 145 6.35 -7.31 -7.69
N ARG A 146 6.60 -8.62 -7.83
CA ARG A 146 7.85 -9.25 -7.42
C ARG A 146 8.95 -8.93 -8.44
N MET A 147 10.10 -8.48 -7.93
CA MET A 147 11.25 -8.01 -8.72
C MET A 147 12.59 -8.52 -8.17
N ARG A 148 12.56 -9.62 -7.40
CA ARG A 148 13.72 -10.06 -6.61
C ARG A 148 14.48 -11.23 -7.24
N ARG A 149 13.81 -12.08 -8.01
CA ARG A 149 14.42 -13.28 -8.59
C ARG A 149 14.83 -13.02 -10.03
N ASP A 150 15.87 -13.72 -10.49
CA ASP A 150 16.26 -13.65 -11.90
C ASP A 150 15.14 -14.09 -12.84
N SER A 151 14.28 -15.01 -12.40
CA SER A 151 13.09 -15.41 -13.16
C SER A 151 12.09 -14.26 -13.33
N ASP A 152 11.95 -13.38 -12.35
CA ASP A 152 11.06 -12.21 -12.44
C ASP A 152 11.62 -11.21 -13.47
N LEU A 153 12.94 -10.95 -13.43
CA LEU A 153 13.60 -10.08 -14.39
C LEU A 153 13.54 -10.67 -15.81
N ARG A 154 13.75 -11.98 -15.96
CA ARG A 154 13.58 -12.66 -17.25
C ARG A 154 12.17 -12.49 -17.82
N GLN A 155 11.13 -12.59 -17.00
CA GLN A 155 9.75 -12.35 -17.44
C GLN A 155 9.59 -10.94 -18.01
N LEU A 156 10.11 -9.90 -17.33
CA LEU A 156 10.03 -8.53 -17.85
C LEU A 156 10.74 -8.35 -19.19
N ARG A 157 11.92 -8.94 -19.35
CA ARG A 157 12.72 -8.83 -20.58
C ARG A 157 12.02 -9.43 -21.79
N THR A 158 11.45 -10.61 -21.63
CA THR A 158 10.84 -11.36 -22.74
C THR A 158 9.40 -10.93 -23.05
N MET A 159 8.82 -10.04 -22.25
CA MET A 159 7.48 -9.52 -22.49
C MET A 159 7.41 -8.62 -23.72
N LYS A 160 6.31 -8.76 -24.47
CA LYS A 160 5.93 -7.81 -25.53
C LYS A 160 5.76 -6.39 -24.97
N PRO A 161 5.98 -5.33 -25.78
CA PRO A 161 5.85 -3.92 -25.35
C PRO A 161 4.59 -3.58 -24.56
N ALA A 162 3.42 -4.04 -25.02
CA ALA A 162 2.15 -3.78 -24.34
C ALA A 162 2.04 -4.47 -22.96
N ALA A 163 2.57 -5.68 -22.81
CA ALA A 163 2.59 -6.40 -21.53
C ALA A 163 3.54 -5.70 -20.54
N PHE A 164 4.73 -5.33 -20.99
CA PHE A 164 5.71 -4.60 -20.19
C PHE A 164 5.14 -3.27 -19.65
N LYS A 165 4.49 -2.47 -20.51
CA LYS A 165 3.87 -1.20 -20.11
C LYS A 165 2.85 -1.38 -18.98
N ARG A 166 2.07 -2.47 -19.01
CA ARG A 166 1.11 -2.80 -17.93
C ARG A 166 1.83 -3.09 -16.61
N VAL A 167 2.92 -3.86 -16.65
CA VAL A 167 3.68 -4.18 -15.43
C VAL A 167 4.37 -2.93 -14.87
N VAL A 168 5.00 -2.10 -15.73
CA VAL A 168 5.65 -0.85 -15.29
C VAL A 168 4.69 0.08 -14.54
N ALA A 169 3.43 0.15 -14.97
CA ALA A 169 2.41 0.96 -14.28
C ALA A 169 2.14 0.51 -12.82
N ALA A 170 2.46 -0.73 -12.47
CA ALA A 170 2.31 -1.29 -11.13
C ALA A 170 3.60 -1.23 -10.29
N LEU A 171 4.76 -0.93 -10.91
CA LEU A 171 6.03 -0.89 -10.21
C LEU A 171 6.13 0.33 -9.28
N THR A 172 6.78 0.15 -8.13
CA THR A 172 7.13 1.28 -7.27
C THR A 172 8.17 2.18 -7.94
N PRO A 173 8.32 3.45 -7.53
CA PRO A 173 9.35 4.34 -8.09
C PRO A 173 10.75 3.72 -8.06
N ALA A 174 11.13 3.11 -6.94
CA ALA A 174 12.43 2.43 -6.82
C ALA A 174 12.58 1.24 -7.79
N GLN A 175 11.51 0.48 -8.02
CA GLN A 175 11.52 -0.62 -9.01
C GLN A 175 11.62 -0.09 -10.44
N GLN A 176 10.95 1.03 -10.76
CA GLN A 176 11.05 1.67 -12.07
C GLN A 176 12.46 2.20 -12.33
N SER A 177 13.08 2.87 -11.35
CA SER A 177 14.48 3.32 -11.42
C SER A 177 15.41 2.15 -11.68
N ARG A 178 15.27 1.05 -10.93
CA ARG A 178 16.07 -0.17 -11.15
C ARG A 178 15.89 -0.74 -12.57
N VAL A 179 14.67 -0.74 -13.11
CA VAL A 179 14.45 -1.21 -14.49
C VAL A 179 15.14 -0.29 -15.49
N ALA A 180 15.06 1.03 -15.30
CA ALA A 180 15.69 2.02 -16.18
C ALA A 180 17.24 1.92 -16.14
N GLU A 181 17.82 1.72 -14.96
CA GLU A 181 19.27 1.48 -14.80
C GLU A 181 19.71 0.23 -15.55
N ILE A 182 18.94 -0.85 -15.46
CA ILE A 182 19.28 -2.07 -16.18
C ILE A 182 19.15 -1.84 -17.70
N GLU A 183 18.09 -1.15 -18.17
CA GLU A 183 17.95 -0.78 -19.58
C GLU A 183 19.15 0.02 -20.11
N ALA A 184 19.62 1.00 -19.34
CA ALA A 184 20.80 1.81 -19.69
C ALA A 184 22.09 0.97 -19.77
N ASN A 185 22.34 0.13 -18.77
CA ASN A 185 23.54 -0.73 -18.73
C ASN A 185 23.63 -1.66 -19.95
N PHE A 186 22.50 -2.20 -20.43
CA PHE A 186 22.50 -3.04 -21.63
C PHE A 186 22.81 -2.22 -22.89
N ALA A 187 22.23 -1.02 -23.03
CA ALA A 187 22.48 -0.13 -24.16
C ALA A 187 23.97 0.29 -24.24
N GLU A 188 24.60 0.59 -23.10
CA GLU A 188 26.02 0.94 -23.01
C GLU A 188 26.94 -0.22 -23.44
N ASN A 189 26.51 -1.46 -23.19
CA ASN A 189 27.24 -2.68 -23.59
C ASN A 189 26.89 -3.16 -25.01
N GLY A 190 26.19 -2.34 -25.81
CA GLY A 190 25.80 -2.69 -27.18
C GLY A 190 24.80 -3.84 -27.28
N GLN A 191 24.10 -4.16 -26.18
CA GLN A 191 23.12 -5.24 -26.10
C GLN A 191 21.70 -4.67 -25.99
N SER A 192 20.72 -5.31 -26.64
CA SER A 192 19.32 -4.96 -26.38
C SER A 192 18.84 -5.62 -25.08
N TRP A 193 18.27 -4.82 -24.19
CA TRP A 193 17.61 -5.34 -22.97
C TRP A 193 16.35 -6.16 -23.30
N ARG A 194 15.66 -5.82 -24.40
CA ARG A 194 14.37 -6.37 -24.85
C ARG A 194 14.36 -6.71 -26.34
#